data_AF-A0A8X7BR44-F1
#
_entry.id   AF-A0A8X7BR44-F1
#
_cell.length_a   1.000
_cell.length_b   1.000
_cell.length_c   1.000
_cell.angle_alpha   90.00
_cell.angle_beta   90.00
_cell.angle_gamma   90.00
#
_symmetry.space_group_name_H-M   'P 1'
#
loop_
_entity.id
_entity.type
_entity.pdbx_description
1 polymer ?
#
loop_
_entity_poly.entity_id
_entity_poly.type
_entity_poly.pdbx_seq_one_letter_code
_entity_poly.pdbx_strand_id
1 'polypeptide(L)'
;MNPIEKIKNKRAPIRSAVTKLITKIQNYIESKSDDVDNILELQDQLIEKELSLRQLNAEMENLIVESSEFDTEINGSEEYSEKIVSIKSKIKSHTPFSLCCSTGMLPAIQRRTSKETKLGIP
;
A
#
# COMPACT_ATOMS: atom_id res chain seq x y z
N MET A 1 -7.36 12.52 2.97
CA MET A 1 -6.25 12.87 2.05
C MET A 1 -5.56 11.59 1.63
N ASN A 2 -5.51 11.31 0.33
CA ASN A 2 -4.97 10.07 -0.22
C ASN A 2 -3.44 9.97 0.07
N PRO A 3 -2.88 8.80 0.42
CA PRO A 3 -1.45 8.63 0.66
C PRO A 3 -0.55 9.19 -0.46
N ILE A 4 -0.94 8.98 -1.72
CA ILE A 4 -0.23 9.50 -2.90
C ILE A 4 -0.28 11.04 -2.96
N GLU A 5 -1.40 11.63 -2.55
CA GLU A 5 -1.60 13.08 -2.51
C GLU A 5 -0.69 13.74 -1.46
N LYS A 6 -0.46 13.07 -0.31
CA LYS A 6 0.50 13.53 0.70
C LYS A 6 1.93 13.54 0.16
N ILE A 7 2.34 12.52 -0.60
CA ILE A 7 3.66 12.48 -1.23
C ILE A 7 3.80 13.58 -2.29
N LYS A 8 2.78 13.78 -3.13
CA LYS A 8 2.76 14.87 -4.12
C LYS A 8 2.95 16.24 -3.47
N ASN A 9 2.31 16.47 -2.32
CA ASN A 9 2.45 17.72 -1.57
C ASN A 9 3.84 17.91 -0.96
N LYS A 10 4.50 16.85 -0.50
CA LYS A 10 5.92 16.92 -0.06
C LYS A 10 6.87 17.17 -1.23
N ARG A 11 6.56 16.64 -2.42
CA ARG A 11 7.41 16.74 -3.62
C ARG A 11 7.41 18.14 -4.24
N ALA A 12 6.28 18.84 -4.19
CA ALA A 12 6.12 20.16 -4.78
C ALA A 12 7.16 21.21 -4.30
N PRO A 13 7.35 21.43 -2.98
CA PRO A 13 8.34 22.39 -2.50
C PRO A 13 9.78 21.98 -2.82
N ILE A 14 10.09 20.68 -2.79
CA ILE A 14 11.43 20.17 -3.13
C ILE A 14 11.76 20.44 -4.60
N ARG A 15 10.81 20.21 -5.52
CA ARG A 15 10.99 20.56 -6.93
C ARG A 15 11.24 22.05 -7.13
N SER A 16 10.48 22.90 -6.43
CA SER A 16 10.69 24.36 -6.48
C SER A 16 12.09 24.76 -5.99
N ALA A 17 12.56 24.14 -4.91
CA ALA A 17 13.91 24.38 -4.39
C ALA A 17 15.00 23.93 -5.38
N VAL A 18 14.85 22.74 -5.98
CA VAL A 18 15.77 22.22 -7.01
C VAL A 18 15.83 23.16 -8.21
N THR A 19 14.69 23.63 -8.73
CA THR A 19 14.67 24.59 -9.84
C THR A 19 15.45 25.88 -9.50
N LYS A 20 15.27 26.41 -8.28
CA LYS A 20 16.01 27.60 -7.82
C LYS A 20 17.52 27.36 -7.72
N LEU A 21 17.92 26.20 -7.17
CA LEU A 21 19.34 25.83 -7.07
C LEU A 21 19.97 25.69 -8.45
N ILE A 22 19.29 25.03 -9.40
CA ILE A 22 19.76 24.89 -10.79
C ILE A 22 19.97 26.26 -11.42
N THR A 23 18.99 27.17 -11.33
CA THR A 23 19.13 28.52 -11.89
C THR A 23 20.28 29.29 -11.25
N LYS A 24 20.49 29.16 -9.94
CA LYS A 24 21.65 29.79 -9.27
C LYS A 24 22.95 29.23 -9.81
N ILE A 25 23.11 27.91 -9.86
CA ILE A 25 24.32 27.26 -10.37
C ILE A 25 24.58 27.68 -11.83
N GLN A 26 23.55 27.73 -12.67
CA GLN A 26 23.64 28.20 -14.05
C GLN A 26 24.16 29.64 -14.13
N ASN A 27 23.63 30.54 -13.31
CA ASN A 27 24.10 31.93 -13.25
C ASN A 27 25.56 32.04 -12.79
N TYR A 28 25.99 31.21 -11.83
CA TYR A 28 27.40 31.16 -11.38
C TYR A 28 28.34 30.69 -12.51
N ILE A 29 27.92 29.68 -13.29
CA ILE A 29 28.66 29.18 -14.44
C ILE A 29 28.74 30.25 -15.55
N GLU A 30 27.62 30.88 -15.89
CA GLU A 30 27.54 31.88 -16.96
C GLU A 30 28.33 33.16 -16.62
N SER A 31 28.34 33.55 -15.33
CA SER A 31 29.11 34.70 -14.85
C SER A 31 30.62 34.41 -14.72
N LYS A 32 31.08 33.18 -14.96
CA LYS A 32 32.46 32.73 -14.73
C LYS A 32 32.95 33.11 -13.34
N SER A 33 32.10 32.94 -12.34
CA SER A 33 32.46 33.21 -10.96
C SER A 33 33.53 32.22 -10.50
N ASP A 34 34.63 32.74 -9.93
CA ASP A 34 35.71 31.93 -9.34
C ASP A 34 35.40 31.49 -7.89
N ASP A 35 34.16 31.68 -7.42
CA ASP A 35 33.69 31.31 -6.09
C ASP A 35 33.36 29.81 -6.03
N VAL A 36 34.44 29.00 -6.09
CA VAL A 36 34.37 27.53 -6.13
C VAL A 36 33.71 26.95 -4.88
N ASP A 37 33.97 27.53 -3.71
CA ASP A 37 33.42 27.04 -2.43
C ASP A 37 31.90 27.13 -2.40
N ASN A 38 31.34 28.22 -2.90
CA ASN A 38 29.89 28.43 -2.98
C ASN A 38 29.23 27.53 -4.04
N ILE A 39 29.91 27.26 -5.16
CA ILE A 39 29.44 26.30 -6.17
C ILE A 39 29.38 24.89 -5.57
N LEU A 40 30.38 24.48 -4.79
CA LEU A 40 30.39 23.19 -4.08
C LEU A 40 29.26 23.11 -3.06
N GLU A 41 29.02 24.18 -2.29
CA GLU A 41 27.91 24.22 -1.33
C GLU A 41 26.54 24.09 -2.04
N LEU A 42 26.34 24.79 -3.16
CA LEU A 42 25.13 24.67 -3.97
C LEU A 42 24.97 23.27 -4.57
N GLN A 43 26.07 22.62 -4.93
CA GLN A 43 26.09 21.24 -5.43
C GLN A 43 25.66 20.25 -4.34
N ASP A 44 26.20 20.38 -3.13
CA ASP A 44 25.82 19.52 -1.99
C ASP A 44 24.32 19.66 -1.67
N GLN A 45 23.82 20.90 -1.62
CA GLN A 45 22.39 21.16 -1.44
C GLN A 45 21.54 20.52 -2.55
N LEU A 46 22.02 20.51 -3.79
CA LEU A 46 21.32 19.89 -4.92
C LEU A 46 21.27 18.35 -4.77
N ILE A 47 22.40 17.73 -4.38
CA ILE A 47 22.50 16.29 -4.14
C ILE A 47 21.53 15.85 -3.04
N GLU A 48 21.47 16.56 -1.92
CA GLU A 48 20.52 16.26 -0.84
C GLU A 48 19.06 16.28 -1.31
N LYS A 49 18.70 17.26 -2.15
CA LYS A 49 17.34 17.38 -2.68
C LYS A 49 17.05 16.31 -3.72
N GLU A 50 18.04 15.87 -4.49
CA GLU A 50 17.93 14.73 -5.38
C GLU A 50 17.64 13.44 -4.59
N LEU A 51 18.40 13.16 -3.53
CA LEU A 51 18.18 12.01 -2.65
C LEU A 51 16.77 12.04 -2.03
N SER A 52 16.31 13.21 -1.58
CA SER A 52 14.95 13.39 -1.05
C SER A 52 13.88 13.08 -2.10
N LEU A 53 14.08 13.49 -3.37
CA LEU A 53 13.17 13.16 -4.46
C LEU A 53 13.17 11.65 -4.77
N ARG A 54 14.34 11.00 -4.77
CA ARG A 54 14.45 9.55 -4.96
C ARG A 54 13.70 8.77 -3.88
N GLN A 55 13.82 9.17 -2.62
CA GLN A 55 13.08 8.55 -1.50
C GLN A 55 11.56 8.70 -1.65
N LEU A 56 11.08 9.90 -2.00
CA LEU A 56 9.65 10.13 -2.23
C LEU A 56 9.11 9.36 -3.45
N ASN A 57 9.93 9.15 -4.48
CA ASN A 57 9.56 8.32 -5.62
C ASN A 57 9.45 6.84 -5.22
N ALA A 58 10.41 6.30 -4.45
CA ALA A 58 10.34 4.94 -3.93
C ALA A 58 9.13 4.73 -3.00
N GLU A 59 8.81 5.71 -2.15
CA GLU A 59 7.58 5.68 -1.32
C GLU A 59 6.32 5.68 -2.19
N MET A 60 6.30 6.44 -3.29
CA MET A 60 5.19 6.45 -4.25
C MET A 60 5.05 5.12 -4.98
N GLU A 61 6.17 4.53 -5.42
CA GLU A 61 6.20 3.22 -6.08
C GLU A 61 5.66 2.12 -5.15
N ASN A 62 6.08 2.08 -3.89
CA ASN A 62 5.55 1.12 -2.89
C ASN A 62 4.04 1.27 -2.67
N LEU A 63 3.50 2.49 -2.73
CA LEU A 63 2.05 2.73 -2.61
C LEU A 63 1.26 2.34 -3.87
N ILE A 64 1.91 2.13 -5.01
CA ILE A 64 1.29 1.67 -6.26
C ILE A 64 1.18 0.14 -6.31
N VAL A 65 1.83 -0.59 -5.37
CA VAL A 65 1.89 -2.07 -5.34
C VAL A 65 0.61 -2.74 -4.80
N GLU A 66 -0.30 -2.04 -4.14
CA GLU A 66 -1.48 -2.65 -3.50
C GLU A 66 -2.68 -2.90 -4.46
N SER A 67 -2.44 -3.52 -5.62
CA SER A 67 -3.51 -4.13 -6.43
C SER A 67 -3.25 -5.62 -6.68
N SER A 68 -1.99 -6.01 -6.92
CA SER A 68 -1.68 -7.42 -7.24
C SER A 68 -1.75 -8.34 -6.03
N GLU A 69 -1.48 -7.85 -4.82
CA GLU A 69 -1.64 -8.66 -3.59
C GLU A 69 -3.12 -8.96 -3.30
N PHE A 70 -4.03 -8.03 -3.63
CA PHE A 70 -5.46 -8.28 -3.57
C PHE A 70 -5.89 -9.28 -4.64
N ASP A 71 -5.37 -9.19 -5.86
CA ASP A 71 -5.69 -10.16 -6.90
C ASP A 71 -5.25 -11.58 -6.50
N THR A 72 -4.09 -11.74 -5.85
CA THR A 72 -3.65 -13.05 -5.35
C THR A 72 -4.53 -13.58 -4.22
N GLU A 73 -4.96 -12.73 -3.29
CA GLU A 73 -5.84 -13.14 -2.17
C GLU A 73 -7.26 -13.43 -2.66
N ILE A 74 -7.79 -12.64 -3.61
CA ILE A 74 -9.08 -12.85 -4.27
C ILE A 74 -9.07 -14.16 -5.04
N ASN A 75 -8.07 -14.39 -5.90
CA ASN A 75 -7.93 -15.63 -6.65
C ASN A 75 -7.81 -16.85 -5.71
N GLY A 76 -7.03 -16.72 -4.63
CA GLY A 76 -6.93 -17.76 -3.60
C GLY A 76 -8.29 -18.07 -2.95
N SER A 77 -9.08 -17.03 -2.63
CA SER A 77 -10.43 -17.17 -2.07
C SER A 77 -11.44 -17.78 -3.07
N GLU A 78 -11.32 -17.47 -4.35
CA GLU A 78 -12.16 -18.03 -5.42
C GLU A 78 -11.90 -19.53 -5.61
N GLU A 79 -10.63 -19.97 -5.63
CA GLU A 79 -10.29 -21.39 -5.72
C GLU A 79 -10.89 -22.23 -4.58
N TYR A 80 -10.90 -21.71 -3.35
CA TYR A 80 -11.54 -22.39 -2.23
C TYR A 80 -13.06 -22.43 -2.38
N SER A 81 -13.67 -21.39 -2.93
CA SER A 81 -15.12 -21.34 -3.20
C SER A 81 -15.54 -22.42 -4.21
N GLU A 82 -14.76 -22.62 -5.28
CA GLU A 82 -15.01 -23.68 -6.26
C GLU A 82 -14.86 -25.08 -5.66
N LYS A 83 -13.83 -25.30 -4.82
CA LYS A 83 -13.63 -26.57 -4.08
C LYS A 83 -14.84 -26.89 -3.19
N ILE A 84 -15.37 -25.88 -2.48
CA ILE A 84 -16.57 -26.03 -1.64
C ILE A 84 -17.79 -26.41 -2.48
N VAL A 85 -18.02 -25.73 -3.61
CA VAL A 85 -19.14 -26.02 -4.50
C VAL A 85 -19.03 -27.43 -5.08
N SER A 86 -17.84 -27.84 -5.52
CA SER A 86 -17.57 -29.19 -6.03
C SER A 86 -17.90 -30.28 -5.01
N ILE A 87 -17.43 -30.11 -3.77
CA ILE A 87 -17.70 -31.06 -2.68
C ILE A 87 -19.20 -31.08 -2.34
N LYS A 88 -19.87 -29.92 -2.26
CA LYS A 88 -21.32 -29.85 -2.05
C LYS A 88 -22.11 -30.62 -3.11
N SER A 89 -21.74 -30.46 -4.38
CA SER A 89 -22.37 -31.18 -5.49
C SER A 89 -22.14 -32.69 -5.39
N LYS A 90 -20.91 -33.12 -5.06
CA LYS A 90 -20.59 -34.54 -4.82
C LYS A 90 -21.40 -35.13 -3.67
N ILE A 91 -21.52 -34.42 -2.55
CA ILE A 91 -22.34 -34.85 -1.41
C ILE A 91 -23.80 -35.02 -1.85
N LYS A 92 -24.38 -34.00 -2.52
CA LYS A 92 -25.76 -34.05 -3.03
C LYS A 92 -26.02 -35.23 -3.96
N SER A 93 -25.06 -35.60 -4.82
CA SER A 93 -25.22 -36.76 -5.71
C SER A 93 -25.10 -38.11 -4.98
N HIS A 94 -24.46 -38.14 -3.80
CA HIS A 94 -24.27 -39.36 -3.01
C HIS A 94 -25.30 -39.53 -1.89
N THR A 95 -26.07 -38.50 -1.53
CA THR A 95 -27.18 -38.59 -0.58
C THR A 95 -28.51 -38.68 -1.33
N PRO A 96 -29.25 -39.82 -1.28
CA PRO A 96 -30.59 -39.89 -1.84
C PRO A 96 -31.54 -38.92 -1.10
N PHE A 97 -32.49 -38.36 -1.84
CA PHE A 97 -33.42 -37.22 -1.58
C PHE A 97 -34.17 -37.15 -0.22
N SER A 98 -33.92 -38.05 0.74
CA SER A 98 -34.74 -38.24 1.95
C SER A 98 -34.36 -37.41 3.19
N LEU A 99 -33.39 -36.49 3.14
CA LEU A 99 -33.04 -35.62 4.28
C LEU A 99 -33.07 -34.11 3.98
N CYS A 100 -33.66 -33.68 2.86
CA CYS A 100 -33.82 -32.26 2.54
C CYS A 100 -35.09 -31.67 3.20
N CYS A 101 -35.14 -31.59 4.53
CA CYS A 101 -36.12 -30.75 5.23
C CYS A 101 -35.63 -30.35 6.62
N SER A 102 -34.92 -29.21 6.70
CA SER A 102 -34.92 -28.22 7.80
C SER A 102 -33.91 -27.14 7.41
N THR A 103 -34.32 -26.13 6.64
CA THR A 103 -34.82 -24.84 7.17
C THR A 103 -33.86 -24.19 8.16
N GLY A 104 -33.30 -23.03 7.79
CA GLY A 104 -33.00 -21.97 8.76
C GLY A 104 -31.60 -21.37 8.72
N MET A 105 -31.51 -20.23 8.02
CA MET A 105 -30.64 -19.06 8.30
C MET A 105 -29.12 -19.23 8.50
N LEU A 106 -28.37 -18.62 7.58
CA LEU A 106 -27.00 -18.16 7.80
C LEU A 106 -26.93 -17.30 9.08
N PRO A 107 -26.10 -17.62 10.09
CA PRO A 107 -25.89 -16.71 11.19
C PRO A 107 -24.97 -15.56 10.78
N ALA A 108 -25.40 -14.36 11.14
CA ALA A 108 -24.69 -13.11 10.98
C ALA A 108 -23.30 -13.15 11.64
N ILE A 109 -22.34 -12.49 10.99
CA ILE A 109 -21.01 -12.21 11.51
C ILE A 109 -21.15 -11.39 12.81
N GLN A 110 -20.94 -12.02 13.97
CA GLN A 110 -20.90 -11.32 15.25
C GLN A 110 -19.48 -10.79 15.50
N ARG A 111 -19.35 -9.46 15.50
CA ARG A 111 -18.17 -8.72 15.95
C ARG A 111 -17.84 -9.02 17.42
N ARG A 112 -16.52 -9.00 17.72
CA ARG A 112 -15.84 -9.07 19.02
C ARG A 112 -16.57 -8.40 20.20
N THR A 113 -16.50 -9.03 21.39
CA THR A 113 -16.09 -8.43 22.70
C THR A 113 -15.76 -9.59 23.67
N SER A 114 -14.50 -9.85 24.02
CA SER A 114 -13.83 -9.47 25.29
C SER A 114 -14.47 -9.95 26.61
N LYS A 115 -13.67 -10.76 27.32
CA LYS A 115 -13.42 -10.83 28.78
C LYS A 115 -14.35 -11.64 29.71
N GLU A 116 -13.66 -12.50 30.51
CA GLU A 116 -13.98 -13.01 31.85
C GLU A 116 -15.18 -14.00 31.93
N THR A 117 -15.24 -15.03 32.79
CA THR A 117 -14.73 -15.22 34.15
C THR A 117 -14.72 -16.73 34.52
N LYS A 118 -13.70 -17.14 35.29
CA LYS A 118 -13.65 -18.10 36.44
C LYS A 118 -14.62 -19.29 36.64
N LEU A 119 -14.05 -20.27 37.36
CA LEU A 119 -14.62 -21.36 38.19
C LEU A 119 -14.96 -22.63 37.40
N GLY A 120 -14.43 -23.82 37.68
CA GLY A 120 -13.92 -24.39 38.92
C GLY A 120 -14.80 -25.57 39.33
N ILE A 121 -14.20 -26.54 40.03
CA ILE A 121 -14.81 -27.61 40.85
C ILE A 121 -15.01 -28.96 40.12
N PRO A 122 -14.83 -30.11 40.79
CA PRO A 122 -13.99 -30.47 41.94
C PRO A 122 -12.79 -31.36 41.56
#